data_AF-A0A1G5KP50-F1
#
_entry.id   AF-A0A1G5KP50-F1
#
_cell.length_a   1.000
_cell.length_b   1.000
_cell.length_c   1.000
_cell.angle_alpha   90.00
_cell.angle_beta   90.00
_cell.angle_gamma   90.00
#
_symmetry.space_group_name_H-M   'P 1'
#
loop_
_entity.id
_entity.type
_entity.pdbx_description
1 polymer ?
#
loop_
_entity_poly.entity_id
_entity_poly.type
_entity_poly.pdbx_seq_one_letter_code
_entity_poly.pdbx_strand_id
1 'polypeptide(L)'
;MGATVTTANNDEKTWGGGHNEPLGASYGKMMMWFFIVSDALTFSGFLGAYGFSRFKFIETWPLADEVFTHFPFMHGVAAPMYYVALMTFILIFSSVTMVLAVDAGHQLKKTKVAIYMFLTIIGGLIFVGSQAWEWKNFIKGEYGAVETVGGSLLQFVDKDGKRVALADFAVKLPEQREALTRSKSTWFMEDAQTLPTYTVAEVQAGFKAHPEILIRTEKLTDKKKKTILSREESEKHLASAKYVVEGANLIRNEYGNKLFADFFFFITGFHGFHVFSGVIINIIIFFNVLLGTYEKRRSYEMVEKVGLYWHFVDLVWVFVFTVFYLV
;
A
#
# COMPACT_ATOMS: atom_id res chain seq x y z
N MET A 1 10.50 -31.25 -72.82
CA MET A 1 9.47 -31.50 -71.79
C MET A 1 10.11 -31.29 -70.42
N GLY A 2 10.05 -30.07 -69.90
CA GLY A 2 10.45 -29.75 -68.53
C GLY A 2 9.20 -29.54 -67.71
N ALA A 3 8.88 -30.48 -66.81
CA ALA A 3 7.78 -30.33 -65.86
C ALA A 3 8.39 -29.96 -64.50
N THR A 4 8.43 -28.67 -64.24
CA THR A 4 8.60 -28.12 -62.89
C THR A 4 7.39 -28.53 -62.06
N VAL A 5 7.57 -29.42 -61.10
CA VAL A 5 6.56 -29.69 -60.06
C VAL A 5 6.77 -28.66 -58.97
N THR A 6 6.08 -27.52 -59.09
CA THR A 6 5.78 -26.67 -57.95
C THR A 6 4.78 -27.41 -57.08
N THR A 7 5.23 -28.05 -56.00
CA THR A 7 4.33 -28.38 -54.89
C THR A 7 3.79 -27.06 -54.36
N ALA A 8 2.54 -26.78 -54.69
CA ALA A 8 1.80 -25.65 -54.17
C ALA A 8 1.75 -25.78 -52.64
N ASN A 9 2.59 -24.99 -51.94
CA ASN A 9 2.22 -24.51 -50.62
C ASN A 9 0.96 -23.67 -50.83
N ASN A 10 -0.20 -24.29 -50.63
CA ASN A 10 -1.46 -23.58 -50.56
C ASN A 10 -1.51 -22.80 -49.23
N ASP A 11 -0.65 -21.78 -49.12
CA ASP A 11 -0.74 -20.69 -48.14
C ASP A 11 -1.33 -19.45 -48.83
N GLU A 12 -2.53 -19.60 -49.40
CA GLU A 12 -3.36 -18.46 -49.80
C GLU A 12 -4.73 -18.59 -49.14
N LYS A 13 -5.27 -17.60 -48.43
CA LYS A 13 -4.87 -16.22 -48.15
C LYS A 13 -5.70 -15.75 -46.92
N THR A 14 -5.63 -14.44 -46.64
CA THR A 14 -6.76 -13.55 -46.30
C THR A 14 -6.69 -12.94 -44.90
N TRP A 15 -6.21 -11.70 -44.78
CA TRP A 15 -6.62 -10.92 -43.61
C TRP A 15 -8.09 -10.54 -43.77
N GLY A 16 -8.80 -10.61 -42.65
CA GLY A 16 -10.24 -10.48 -42.51
C GLY A 16 -10.72 -11.11 -41.20
N GLY A 17 -10.02 -12.16 -40.72
CA GLY A 17 -10.20 -12.71 -39.36
C GLY A 17 -9.96 -14.21 -39.18
N GLY A 18 -8.81 -14.78 -39.60
CA GLY A 18 -8.53 -16.22 -39.41
C GLY A 18 -7.05 -16.62 -39.22
N HIS A 19 -6.82 -17.44 -38.18
CA HIS A 19 -5.78 -18.43 -37.84
C HIS A 19 -4.28 -18.27 -38.17
N ASN A 20 -3.85 -17.44 -39.11
CA ASN A 20 -2.42 -17.16 -39.34
C ASN A 20 -1.99 -15.97 -38.48
N GLU A 21 -1.79 -16.22 -37.19
CA GLU A 21 -1.24 -15.26 -36.25
C GLU A 21 0.27 -15.12 -36.53
N PRO A 22 0.79 -13.97 -37.01
CA PRO A 22 2.19 -13.80 -37.40
C PRO A 22 3.19 -14.00 -36.24
N LEU A 23 2.69 -14.11 -35.00
CA LEU A 23 3.45 -14.36 -33.78
C LEU A 23 2.88 -15.53 -32.95
N GLY A 24 1.88 -16.27 -33.44
CA GLY A 24 1.20 -17.34 -32.67
C GLY A 24 0.57 -16.86 -31.35
N ALA A 25 0.28 -15.57 -31.23
CA ALA A 25 -0.27 -14.95 -30.04
C ALA A 25 -1.80 -14.78 -30.18
N SER A 26 -2.54 -15.60 -29.42
CA SER A 26 -3.99 -15.49 -29.26
C SER A 26 -4.43 -14.06 -28.94
N TYR A 27 -5.53 -13.61 -29.54
CA TYR A 27 -6.15 -12.31 -29.28
C TYR A 27 -6.29 -12.02 -27.78
N GLY A 28 -6.68 -13.04 -26.99
CA GLY A 28 -6.82 -12.89 -25.54
C GLY A 28 -5.49 -12.62 -24.82
N LYS A 29 -4.38 -13.17 -25.31
CA LYS A 29 -3.04 -12.87 -24.76
C LYS A 29 -2.58 -11.47 -25.16
N MET A 30 -2.85 -11.06 -26.40
CA MET A 30 -2.51 -9.72 -26.88
C MET A 30 -3.26 -8.63 -26.11
N MET A 31 -4.57 -8.80 -25.89
CA MET A 31 -5.36 -7.85 -25.10
C MET A 31 -4.92 -7.81 -23.64
N MET A 32 -4.47 -8.94 -23.08
CA MET A 32 -3.90 -8.97 -21.73
C MET A 32 -2.63 -8.12 -21.63
N TRP A 33 -1.75 -8.18 -22.63
CA TRP A 33 -0.55 -7.33 -22.68
C TRP A 33 -0.87 -5.84 -22.80
N PHE A 34 -1.84 -5.47 -23.63
CA PHE A 34 -2.30 -4.08 -23.71
C PHE A 34 -2.85 -3.57 -22.38
N PHE A 35 -3.66 -4.40 -21.70
CA PHE A 35 -4.16 -4.10 -20.37
C PHE A 35 -3.03 -3.91 -19.35
N ILE A 36 -2.07 -4.84 -19.29
CA ILE A 36 -0.91 -4.76 -18.39
C ILE A 36 -0.07 -3.50 -18.66
N VAL A 37 0.19 -3.17 -19.92
CA VAL A 37 0.97 -1.98 -20.28
C VAL A 37 0.23 -0.69 -19.89
N SER A 38 -1.09 -0.65 -20.09
CA SER A 38 -1.92 0.47 -19.65
C SER A 38 -1.82 0.69 -18.14
N ASP A 39 -2.00 -0.38 -17.35
CA ASP A 39 -1.88 -0.30 -15.89
C ASP A 39 -0.47 0.09 -15.46
N ALA A 40 0.57 -0.43 -16.13
CA ALA A 40 1.96 -0.09 -15.84
C ALA A 40 2.22 1.42 -16.02
N LEU A 41 1.65 2.04 -17.06
CA LEU A 41 1.73 3.48 -17.29
C LEU A 41 1.00 4.27 -16.20
N THR A 42 -0.17 3.80 -15.75
CA THR A 42 -0.92 4.40 -14.65
C THR A 42 -0.10 4.39 -13.35
N PHE A 43 0.48 3.24 -12.97
CA PHE A 43 1.36 3.15 -11.80
C PHE A 43 2.62 4.02 -11.93
N SER A 44 3.21 4.09 -13.13
CA SER A 44 4.37 4.93 -13.40
C SER A 44 4.06 6.41 -13.18
N GLY A 45 2.87 6.87 -13.59
CA GLY A 45 2.41 8.23 -13.34
C GLY A 45 2.29 8.53 -11.84
N PHE A 46 1.72 7.62 -11.06
CA PHE A 46 1.60 7.80 -9.61
C PHE A 46 2.95 7.78 -8.89
N LEU A 47 3.85 6.85 -9.25
CA LEU A 47 5.20 6.79 -8.68
C LEU A 47 6.03 8.02 -9.06
N GLY A 48 5.88 8.54 -10.28
CA GLY A 48 6.50 9.79 -10.70
C GLY A 48 6.00 11.00 -9.90
N ALA A 49 4.70 11.10 -9.67
CA ALA A 49 4.10 12.16 -8.86
C ALA A 49 4.53 12.09 -7.38
N TYR A 50 4.60 10.88 -6.82
CA TYR A 50 5.17 10.64 -5.49
C TYR A 50 6.63 11.09 -5.43
N GLY A 51 7.46 10.65 -6.38
CA GLY A 51 8.88 11.01 -6.46
C GLY A 51 9.08 12.52 -6.48
N PHE A 52 8.35 13.24 -7.34
CA PHE A 52 8.42 14.70 -7.41
C PHE A 52 8.01 15.37 -6.09
N SER A 53 6.91 14.92 -5.48
CA SER A 53 6.42 15.46 -4.21
C SER A 53 7.42 15.22 -3.08
N ARG A 54 8.03 14.03 -3.04
CA ARG A 54 9.09 13.70 -2.09
C ARG A 54 10.32 14.58 -2.26
N PHE A 55 10.77 14.83 -3.50
CA PHE A 55 11.89 15.73 -3.75
C PHE A 55 11.59 17.17 -3.33
N LYS A 56 10.39 17.66 -3.59
CA LYS A 56 9.97 19.02 -3.21
C LYS A 56 9.90 19.21 -1.70
N PHE A 57 9.47 18.19 -0.95
CA PHE A 57 9.24 18.25 0.48
C PHE A 57 10.24 17.43 1.30
N ILE A 58 11.45 17.23 0.78
CA ILE A 58 12.47 16.33 1.35
C ILE A 58 12.79 16.64 2.81
N GLU A 59 12.74 17.91 3.21
CA GLU A 59 12.99 18.35 4.59
C GLU A 59 11.86 18.00 5.55
N THR A 60 10.63 17.75 5.06
CA THR A 60 9.44 17.49 5.91
C THR A 60 8.89 16.08 5.71
N TRP A 61 9.51 15.30 4.82
CA TRP A 61 9.06 13.97 4.46
C TRP A 61 9.30 12.99 5.61
N PRO A 62 8.34 12.11 5.93
CA PRO A 62 8.54 11.14 7.00
C PRO A 62 9.62 10.11 6.65
N LEU A 63 10.33 9.64 7.68
CA LEU A 63 11.32 8.56 7.58
C LEU A 63 10.60 7.20 7.68
N ALA A 64 10.80 6.31 6.70
CA ALA A 64 10.13 5.00 6.65
C ALA A 64 10.34 4.17 7.93
N ASP A 65 11.55 4.20 8.51
CA ASP A 65 11.90 3.49 9.74
C ASP A 65 11.07 3.91 10.97
N GLU A 66 10.56 5.15 10.99
CA GLU A 66 9.73 5.66 12.09
C GLU A 66 8.22 5.48 11.84
N VAL A 67 7.84 5.09 10.62
CA VAL A 67 6.46 4.94 10.17
C VAL A 67 6.04 3.47 10.26
N PHE A 68 6.93 2.56 9.85
CA PHE A 68 6.63 1.14 9.68
C PHE A 68 7.31 0.27 10.75
N THR A 69 6.88 0.44 11.99
CA THR A 69 7.43 -0.25 13.18
C THR A 69 6.60 -1.46 13.64
N HIS A 70 5.38 -1.60 13.12
CA HIS A 70 4.41 -2.55 13.66
C HIS A 70 4.63 -3.95 13.08
N PHE A 71 4.79 -4.95 13.95
CA PHE A 71 4.78 -6.36 13.58
C PHE A 71 3.68 -7.10 14.37
N PRO A 72 2.85 -7.93 13.71
CA PRO A 72 1.80 -8.68 14.42
C PRO A 72 2.38 -9.54 15.53
N PHE A 73 1.83 -9.42 16.74
CA PHE A 73 2.24 -10.18 17.93
C PHE A 73 3.65 -9.87 18.49
N MET A 74 4.38 -8.90 17.92
CA MET A 74 5.64 -8.40 18.48
C MET A 74 5.53 -6.89 18.74
N HIS A 75 5.16 -6.53 19.96
CA HIS A 75 5.16 -5.14 20.41
C HIS A 75 6.50 -4.81 21.09
N GLY A 76 7.15 -3.71 20.69
CA GLY A 76 8.38 -3.22 21.33
C GLY A 76 9.70 -3.78 20.80
N VAL A 77 9.69 -4.58 19.73
CA VAL A 77 10.93 -4.95 19.02
C VAL A 77 11.25 -3.87 18.01
N ALA A 78 12.43 -3.25 18.13
CA ALA A 78 12.94 -2.28 17.17
C ALA A 78 13.40 -2.98 15.87
N ALA A 79 12.45 -3.54 15.13
CA ALA A 79 12.66 -4.11 13.81
C ALA A 79 11.77 -3.41 12.77
N PRO A 80 12.07 -2.13 12.44
CA PRO A 80 11.36 -1.43 11.38
C PRO A 80 11.39 -2.25 10.10
N MET A 81 10.30 -2.22 9.34
CA MET A 81 10.18 -2.81 8.00
C MET A 81 10.23 -4.35 7.92
N TYR A 82 10.44 -5.09 9.02
CA TYR A 82 10.49 -6.56 8.96
C TYR A 82 9.16 -7.18 8.54
N TYR A 83 8.07 -6.62 9.03
CA TYR A 83 6.73 -7.06 8.62
C TYR A 83 6.50 -6.82 7.13
N VAL A 84 6.95 -5.66 6.65
CA VAL A 84 6.86 -5.26 5.25
C VAL A 84 7.70 -6.18 4.35
N ALA A 85 8.93 -6.50 4.79
CA ALA A 85 9.80 -7.44 4.09
C ALA A 85 9.19 -8.86 4.04
N LEU A 86 8.58 -9.32 5.14
CA LEU A 86 7.89 -10.62 5.20
C LEU A 86 6.71 -10.69 4.23
N MET A 87 5.86 -9.66 4.17
CA MET A 87 4.73 -9.67 3.22
C MET A 87 5.19 -9.64 1.77
N THR A 88 6.25 -8.86 1.45
CA THR A 88 6.85 -8.86 0.10
C THR A 88 7.43 -10.23 -0.25
N PHE A 89 8.11 -10.88 0.70
CA PHE A 89 8.61 -12.25 0.53
C PHE A 89 7.46 -13.22 0.22
N ILE A 90 6.36 -13.16 0.97
CA ILE A 90 5.18 -14.01 0.74
C ILE A 90 4.60 -13.79 -0.66
N LEU A 91 4.52 -12.54 -1.13
CA LEU A 91 3.98 -12.22 -2.45
C LEU A 91 4.88 -12.76 -3.58
N ILE A 92 6.20 -12.60 -3.47
CA ILE A 92 7.16 -13.15 -4.44
C ILE A 92 7.07 -14.68 -4.48
N PHE A 93 6.98 -15.34 -3.32
CA PHE A 93 6.78 -16.79 -3.28
C PHE A 93 5.44 -17.21 -3.89
N SER A 94 4.38 -16.44 -3.68
CA SER A 94 3.08 -16.64 -4.34
C SER A 94 3.15 -16.47 -5.85
N SER A 95 4.06 -15.64 -6.36
CA SER A 95 4.34 -15.49 -7.78
C SER A 95 5.04 -16.74 -8.32
N VAL A 96 6.03 -17.28 -7.62
CA VAL A 96 6.70 -18.54 -8.00
C VAL A 96 5.70 -19.70 -8.07
N THR A 97 4.78 -19.82 -7.10
CA THR A 97 3.75 -20.86 -7.14
C THR A 97 2.83 -20.71 -8.36
N MET A 98 2.54 -19.47 -8.79
CA MET A 98 1.77 -19.25 -10.01
C MET A 98 2.50 -19.72 -11.27
N VAL A 99 3.81 -19.48 -11.39
CA VAL A 99 4.61 -19.99 -12.52
C VAL A 99 4.51 -21.52 -12.60
N LEU A 100 4.65 -22.19 -11.45
CA LEU A 100 4.54 -23.65 -11.37
C LEU A 100 3.14 -24.16 -11.71
N ALA A 101 2.09 -23.39 -11.39
CA ALA A 101 0.73 -23.69 -11.79
C ALA A 101 0.55 -23.63 -13.32
N VAL A 102 1.14 -22.61 -13.96
CA VAL A 102 1.11 -22.45 -15.42
C VAL A 102 1.87 -23.58 -16.12
N ASP A 103 3.09 -23.92 -15.67
CA ASP A 103 3.88 -25.04 -16.22
C ASP A 103 3.14 -26.38 -16.05
N ALA A 104 2.55 -26.63 -14.88
CA ALA A 104 1.72 -27.81 -14.66
C ALA A 104 0.50 -27.85 -15.60
N GLY A 105 -0.03 -26.68 -15.97
CA GLY A 105 -1.13 -26.52 -16.93
C GLY A 105 -0.72 -26.90 -18.36
N HIS A 106 0.48 -26.51 -18.79
CA HIS A 106 1.07 -26.94 -20.07
C HIS A 106 1.25 -28.46 -20.14
N GLN A 107 1.61 -29.07 -19.02
CA GLN A 107 1.75 -30.53 -18.89
C GLN A 107 0.41 -31.25 -18.68
N LEU A 108 -0.73 -30.53 -18.70
CA LEU A 108 -2.09 -31.04 -18.46
C LEU A 108 -2.27 -31.75 -17.10
N LYS A 109 -1.46 -31.40 -16.09
CA LYS A 109 -1.46 -32.03 -14.77
C LYS A 109 -2.41 -31.29 -13.81
N LYS A 110 -3.72 -31.53 -13.95
CA LYS A 110 -4.78 -30.86 -13.15
C LYS A 110 -4.49 -30.80 -11.65
N THR A 111 -4.12 -31.92 -11.03
CA THR A 111 -3.89 -31.97 -9.57
C THR A 111 -2.77 -31.01 -9.15
N LYS A 112 -1.70 -30.92 -9.94
CA LYS A 112 -0.59 -30.00 -9.67
C LYS A 112 -1.00 -28.54 -9.88
N VAL A 113 -1.75 -28.25 -10.94
CA VAL A 113 -2.32 -26.92 -11.20
C VAL A 113 -3.16 -26.48 -9.99
N ALA A 114 -4.06 -27.34 -9.52
CA ALA A 114 -4.91 -27.03 -8.37
C ALA A 114 -4.10 -26.73 -7.10
N ILE A 115 -3.11 -27.56 -6.76
CA ILE A 115 -2.26 -27.34 -5.58
C ILE A 115 -1.52 -26.00 -5.67
N TYR A 116 -0.87 -25.73 -6.81
CA TYR A 116 -0.09 -24.51 -6.96
C TYR A 116 -0.96 -23.25 -6.98
N MET A 117 -2.12 -23.29 -7.64
CA MET A 117 -3.09 -22.19 -7.59
C MET A 117 -3.62 -21.96 -6.17
N PHE A 118 -3.87 -23.02 -5.42
CA PHE A 118 -4.30 -22.91 -4.03
C PHE A 118 -3.26 -22.22 -3.16
N LEU A 119 -1.98 -22.57 -3.31
CA LEU A 119 -0.88 -21.89 -2.63
C LEU A 119 -0.78 -20.41 -3.01
N THR A 120 -0.96 -20.08 -4.29
CA THR A 120 -1.00 -18.68 -4.75
C THR A 120 -2.17 -17.91 -4.10
N ILE A 121 -3.35 -18.51 -4.02
CA ILE A 121 -4.52 -17.86 -3.38
C ILE A 121 -4.24 -17.59 -1.91
N ILE A 122 -3.65 -18.54 -1.18
CA ILE A 122 -3.27 -18.35 0.22
C ILE A 122 -2.28 -17.19 0.36
N GLY A 123 -1.23 -17.17 -0.45
CA GLY A 123 -0.24 -16.09 -0.43
C GLY A 123 -0.87 -14.71 -0.69
N GLY A 124 -1.75 -14.61 -1.69
CA GLY A 124 -2.50 -13.40 -1.99
C GLY A 124 -3.44 -12.95 -0.86
N LEU A 125 -4.17 -13.89 -0.23
CA LEU A 125 -5.04 -13.58 0.91
C LEU A 125 -4.26 -13.09 2.12
N ILE A 126 -3.13 -13.73 2.44
CA ILE A 126 -2.24 -13.30 3.52
C ILE A 126 -1.73 -11.90 3.24
N PHE A 127 -1.33 -11.61 2.00
CA PHE A 127 -0.85 -10.30 1.61
C PHE A 127 -1.92 -9.21 1.77
N VAL A 128 -3.13 -9.41 1.23
CA VAL A 128 -4.23 -8.43 1.34
C VAL A 128 -4.65 -8.23 2.80
N GLY A 129 -4.71 -9.31 3.58
CA GLY A 129 -4.99 -9.23 5.03
C GLY A 129 -3.90 -8.45 5.78
N SER A 130 -2.64 -8.62 5.37
CA SER A 130 -1.50 -7.90 5.96
C SER A 130 -1.54 -6.42 5.64
N GLN A 131 -1.87 -6.04 4.40
CA GLN A 131 -2.08 -4.65 4.00
C GLN A 131 -3.22 -3.98 4.77
N ALA A 132 -4.36 -4.67 4.91
CA ALA A 132 -5.49 -4.16 5.68
C ALA A 132 -5.13 -3.95 7.17
N TRP A 133 -4.31 -4.84 7.73
CA TRP A 133 -3.81 -4.69 9.09
C TRP A 133 -2.84 -3.52 9.23
N GLU A 134 -1.90 -3.36 8.30
CA GLU A 134 -0.97 -2.23 8.27
C GLU A 134 -1.73 -0.89 8.21
N TRP A 135 -2.69 -0.78 7.29
CA TRP A 135 -3.56 0.37 7.18
C TRP A 135 -4.33 0.66 8.47
N LYS A 136 -4.87 -0.37 9.12
CA LYS A 136 -5.59 -0.20 10.38
C LYS A 136 -4.70 0.40 11.47
N ASN A 137 -3.47 -0.06 11.61
CA ASN A 137 -2.53 0.49 12.60
C ASN A 137 -2.10 1.90 12.21
N PHE A 138 -1.84 2.14 10.92
CA PHE A 138 -1.44 3.43 10.40
C PHE A 138 -2.53 4.50 10.57
N ILE A 139 -3.80 4.14 10.36
CA ILE A 139 -4.96 5.03 10.58
C ILE A 139 -5.19 5.30 12.07
N LYS A 140 -4.95 4.30 12.93
CA LYS A 140 -5.12 4.45 14.38
C LYS A 140 -4.02 5.33 14.99
N GLY A 141 -2.79 5.20 14.51
CA GLY A 141 -1.62 5.85 15.08
C GLY A 141 -1.11 5.20 16.37
N GLU A 142 0.14 5.50 16.72
CA GLU A 142 0.77 5.05 17.98
C GLU A 142 1.04 6.20 18.94
N TYR A 143 1.55 7.32 18.41
CA TYR A 143 2.11 8.38 19.25
C TYR A 143 1.20 9.59 19.33
N GLY A 144 0.48 9.93 18.24
CA GLY A 144 -0.18 11.20 18.11
C GLY A 144 0.80 12.38 17.98
N ALA A 145 0.29 13.48 17.45
CA ALA A 145 1.01 14.70 17.16
C ALA A 145 0.09 15.91 17.26
N VAL A 146 0.65 17.11 17.19
CA VAL A 146 -0.11 18.37 17.23
C VAL A 146 0.18 19.19 15.98
N GLU A 147 -0.87 19.63 15.30
CA GLU A 147 -0.77 20.53 14.13
C GLU A 147 -0.89 21.98 14.58
N THR A 148 0.04 22.81 14.13
CA THR A 148 0.04 24.27 14.38
C THR A 148 -0.85 25.03 13.41
N VAL A 149 -1.20 26.29 13.71
CA VAL A 149 -1.94 27.18 12.80
C VAL A 149 -1.23 27.34 11.44
N GLY A 150 0.11 27.25 11.43
CA GLY A 150 0.92 27.30 10.21
C GLY A 150 0.97 25.99 9.41
N GLY A 151 0.28 24.94 9.85
CA GLY A 151 0.25 23.63 9.20
C GLY A 151 1.45 22.72 9.49
N SER A 152 2.40 23.18 10.32
CA SER A 152 3.53 22.35 10.75
C SER A 152 3.15 21.39 11.86
N LEU A 153 3.70 20.18 11.78
CA LEU A 153 3.48 19.11 12.74
C LEU A 153 4.53 19.11 13.87
N LEU A 154 4.04 19.01 15.10
CA LEU A 154 4.83 18.90 16.32
C LEU A 154 4.69 17.49 16.89
N GLN A 155 5.82 16.82 17.07
CA GLN A 155 5.92 15.49 17.66
C GLN A 155 6.59 15.60 19.04
N PHE A 156 6.29 14.68 19.95
CA PHE A 156 6.81 14.71 21.32
C PHE A 156 7.89 13.67 21.52
N VAL A 157 8.97 14.06 22.20
CA VAL A 157 10.10 13.18 22.50
C VAL A 157 10.56 13.34 23.95
N ASP A 158 11.13 12.27 24.50
CA ASP A 158 11.82 12.29 25.78
C ASP A 158 13.25 12.85 25.65
N LYS A 159 13.95 13.02 26.77
CA LYS A 159 15.35 13.47 26.87
C LYS A 159 16.32 12.62 26.04
N ASP A 160 16.02 11.35 25.88
CA ASP A 160 16.80 10.41 25.07
C ASP A 160 16.47 10.49 23.57
N GLY A 161 15.53 11.34 23.17
CA GLY A 161 15.08 11.51 21.78
C GLY A 161 14.09 10.45 21.29
N LYS A 162 13.59 9.58 22.18
CA LYS A 162 12.55 8.58 21.87
C LYS A 162 11.18 9.25 21.80
N ARG A 163 10.34 8.84 20.85
CA ARG A 163 8.96 9.36 20.73
C ARG A 163 8.13 8.95 21.93
N VAL A 164 7.33 9.88 22.44
CA VAL A 164 6.38 9.67 23.55
C VAL A 164 4.97 9.80 23.01
N ALA A 165 4.08 8.90 23.39
CA ALA A 165 2.69 8.96 22.95
C ALA A 165 1.91 10.01 23.74
N LEU A 166 0.94 10.65 23.10
CA LEU A 166 0.01 11.59 23.77
C LEU A 166 -0.69 10.93 24.96
N ALA A 167 -0.97 9.62 24.87
CA ALA A 167 -1.59 8.86 25.95
C ALA A 167 -0.76 8.79 27.23
N ASP A 168 0.56 8.94 27.15
CA ASP A 168 1.46 8.79 28.29
C ASP A 168 1.54 10.06 29.15
N PHE A 169 1.23 11.24 28.58
CA PHE A 169 1.41 12.52 29.28
C PHE A 169 0.21 13.47 29.21
N ALA A 170 -0.73 13.29 28.27
CA ALA A 170 -1.89 14.17 28.17
C ALA A 170 -2.83 13.98 29.37
N VAL A 171 -3.17 15.09 30.04
CA VAL A 171 -4.04 15.08 31.22
C VAL A 171 -5.48 15.15 30.74
N LYS A 172 -6.34 14.23 31.21
CA LYS A 172 -7.79 14.32 30.91
C LYS A 172 -8.42 15.46 31.69
N LEU A 173 -8.93 16.46 30.99
CA LEU A 173 -9.68 17.56 31.57
C LEU A 173 -11.17 17.24 31.49
N PRO A 174 -11.95 17.52 32.56
CA PRO A 174 -13.40 17.33 32.53
C PRO A 174 -14.03 18.40 31.64
N GLU A 175 -14.08 18.13 30.34
CA GLU A 175 -14.74 18.97 29.35
C GLU A 175 -15.87 18.17 28.70
N GLN A 176 -17.08 18.73 28.69
CA GLN A 176 -18.25 18.09 28.08
C GLN A 176 -18.15 18.25 26.57
N ARG A 177 -17.69 17.20 25.89
CA ARG A 177 -17.57 17.19 24.42
C ARG A 177 -18.73 16.41 23.82
N GLU A 178 -19.55 17.08 22.99
CA GLU A 178 -20.56 16.40 22.17
C GLU A 178 -20.07 16.27 20.74
N ALA A 179 -19.94 15.02 20.25
CA ALA A 179 -19.77 14.77 18.82
C ALA A 179 -21.10 14.98 18.11
N LEU A 180 -21.09 15.70 16.98
CA LEU A 180 -22.28 15.85 16.15
C LEU A 180 -22.63 14.50 15.51
N THR A 181 -23.72 13.89 15.94
CA THR A 181 -24.26 12.66 15.34
C THR A 181 -25.05 12.99 14.06
N ARG A 182 -25.13 12.07 13.12
CA ARG A 182 -25.87 12.23 11.84
C ARG A 182 -27.34 12.67 12.00
N SER A 183 -27.95 12.38 13.15
CA SER A 183 -29.31 12.82 13.53
C SER A 183 -29.38 14.26 14.07
N LYS A 184 -28.25 14.83 14.49
CA LYS A 184 -28.09 16.20 15.02
C LYS A 184 -27.38 17.14 14.04
N SER A 185 -26.85 16.62 12.92
CA SER A 185 -26.21 17.41 11.86
C SER A 185 -27.26 18.00 10.90
N THR A 186 -27.25 19.31 10.69
CA THR A 186 -28.00 19.93 9.61
C THR A 186 -27.37 19.56 8.27
N TRP A 187 -28.20 19.40 7.22
CA TRP A 187 -27.70 19.19 5.85
C TRP A 187 -26.64 20.25 5.55
N PHE A 188 -25.48 19.83 5.02
CA PHE A 188 -24.31 20.65 4.68
C PHE A 188 -23.32 21.03 5.81
N MET A 189 -23.44 20.48 7.03
CA MET A 189 -22.31 20.58 7.99
C MET A 189 -21.21 19.59 7.61
N GLU A 190 -20.05 20.13 7.26
CA GLU A 190 -18.84 19.38 6.85
C GLU A 190 -18.16 18.65 8.03
N ASP A 191 -18.62 18.88 9.26
CA ASP A 191 -17.98 18.40 10.48
C ASP A 191 -18.80 17.34 11.22
N ALA A 192 -18.97 16.18 10.58
CA ALA A 192 -19.04 14.92 11.32
C ALA A 192 -17.62 14.44 11.68
N GLN A 193 -16.72 15.35 12.06
CA GLN A 193 -15.38 15.00 12.51
C GLN A 193 -15.51 14.28 13.86
N THR A 194 -15.04 13.03 13.91
CA THR A 194 -14.83 12.32 15.17
C THR A 194 -13.94 13.17 16.05
N LEU A 195 -14.41 13.46 17.27
CA LEU A 195 -13.60 14.21 18.23
C LEU A 195 -12.29 13.47 18.47
N PRO A 196 -11.12 14.16 18.43
CA PRO A 196 -9.85 13.54 18.78
C PRO A 196 -9.90 13.04 20.23
N THR A 197 -9.13 12.00 20.54
CA THR A 197 -9.12 11.42 21.89
C THR A 197 -8.73 12.47 22.94
N TYR A 198 -7.82 13.36 22.58
CA TYR A 198 -7.31 14.45 23.41
C TYR A 198 -7.59 15.83 22.81
N THR A 199 -7.76 16.84 23.66
CA THR A 199 -7.83 18.25 23.24
C THR A 199 -6.45 18.91 23.27
N VAL A 200 -6.30 20.02 22.55
CA VAL A 200 -5.06 20.80 22.59
C VAL A 200 -4.76 21.29 24.01
N ALA A 201 -5.80 21.63 24.80
CA ALA A 201 -5.65 22.07 26.18
C ALA A 201 -5.14 20.94 27.09
N GLU A 202 -5.64 19.72 26.91
CA GLU A 202 -5.17 18.52 27.62
C GLU A 202 -3.70 18.21 27.34
N VAL A 203 -3.29 18.32 26.07
CA VAL A 203 -1.89 18.14 25.65
C VAL A 203 -1.00 19.26 26.18
N GLN A 204 -1.46 20.52 26.16
CA GLN A 204 -0.73 21.66 26.73
C GLN A 204 -0.56 21.55 28.25
N ALA A 205 -1.60 21.11 28.96
CA ALA A 205 -1.55 20.88 30.40
C ALA A 205 -0.59 19.73 30.74
N GLY A 206 -0.67 18.63 30.00
CA GLY A 206 0.26 17.51 30.11
C GLY A 206 1.71 17.90 29.85
N PHE A 207 1.96 18.64 28.76
CA PHE A 207 3.31 19.11 28.44
C PHE A 207 3.91 20.00 29.54
N LYS A 208 3.09 20.83 30.20
CA LYS A 208 3.53 21.64 31.35
C LYS A 208 3.83 20.80 32.60
N ALA A 209 3.09 19.70 32.81
CA ALA A 209 3.30 18.80 33.93
C ALA A 209 4.56 17.93 33.80
N HIS A 210 5.07 17.75 32.58
CA HIS A 210 6.23 16.93 32.24
C HIS A 210 7.37 17.77 31.64
N PRO A 211 8.27 18.35 32.47
CA PRO A 211 9.41 19.16 32.02
C PRO A 211 10.42 18.38 31.17
N GLU A 212 10.42 17.05 31.27
CA GLU A 212 11.30 16.14 30.54
C GLU A 212 10.95 16.00 29.06
N ILE A 213 9.70 16.28 28.67
CA ILE A 213 9.24 16.14 27.30
C ILE A 213 9.64 17.38 26.49
N LEU A 214 10.19 17.13 25.31
CA LEU A 214 10.56 18.14 24.33
C LEU A 214 9.76 17.97 23.04
N ILE A 215 9.70 19.04 22.24
CA ILE A 215 9.04 19.01 20.94
C ILE A 215 10.07 18.82 19.83
N ARG A 216 9.75 17.89 18.94
CA ARG A 216 10.47 17.60 17.71
C ARG A 216 9.66 18.10 16.52
N THR A 217 10.30 18.89 15.68
CA THR A 217 9.65 19.41 14.45
C THR A 217 9.72 18.42 13.30
N GLU A 218 8.87 18.61 12.30
CA GLU A 218 8.89 17.83 11.05
C GLU A 218 10.14 18.05 10.19
N LYS A 219 10.90 19.14 10.40
CA LYS A 219 12.07 19.49 9.59
C LYS A 219 13.28 18.59 9.89
N LEU A 220 13.84 18.00 8.84
CA LEU A 220 15.08 17.25 8.84
C LEU A 220 16.28 18.20 8.74
N THR A 221 17.26 18.00 9.61
CA THR A 221 18.60 18.60 9.51
C THR A 221 19.40 17.91 8.41
N ASP A 222 20.51 18.50 7.95
CA ASP A 222 21.44 17.95 6.94
C ASP A 222 21.89 16.50 7.20
N LYS A 223 21.86 16.05 8.47
CA LYS A 223 22.17 14.67 8.90
C LYS A 223 20.97 13.70 8.86
N LYS A 224 19.87 14.06 8.19
CA LYS A 224 18.59 13.31 8.16
C LYS A 224 17.96 13.04 9.54
N LYS A 225 18.31 13.85 10.55
CA LYS A 225 17.71 13.78 11.88
C LYS A 225 16.69 14.91 12.03
N LYS A 226 15.57 14.67 12.69
CA LYS A 226 14.59 15.72 12.97
C LYS A 226 15.10 16.66 14.05
N THR A 227 14.84 17.96 13.90
CA THR A 227 15.29 18.98 14.85
C THR A 227 14.47 18.94 16.13
N ILE A 228 15.14 18.74 17.27
CA ILE A 228 14.56 18.80 18.62
C ILE A 228 14.73 20.23 19.12
N LEU A 229 13.63 20.85 19.53
CA LEU A 229 13.62 22.23 20.01
C LEU A 229 14.02 22.31 21.48
N SER A 230 14.57 23.46 21.87
CA SER A 230 14.73 23.79 23.29
C SER A 230 13.36 23.92 23.98
N ARG A 231 13.33 23.89 25.32
CA ARG A 231 12.08 23.94 26.07
C ARG A 231 11.30 25.25 25.83
N GLU A 232 12.00 26.38 25.84
CA GLU A 232 11.38 27.70 25.62
C GLU A 232 10.80 27.82 24.20
N GLU A 233 11.49 27.29 23.20
CA GLU A 233 11.00 27.25 21.82
C GLU A 233 9.81 26.30 21.68
N SER A 234 9.88 25.14 22.32
CA SER A 234 8.78 24.15 22.35
C SER A 234 7.49 24.78 22.87
N GLU A 235 7.55 25.56 23.95
CA GLU A 235 6.37 26.23 24.50
C GLU A 235 5.79 27.29 23.56
N LYS A 236 6.65 28.06 22.88
CA LYS A 236 6.21 29.04 21.86
C LYS A 236 5.52 28.36 20.68
N HIS A 237 6.07 27.26 20.19
CA HIS A 237 5.46 26.50 19.09
C HIS A 237 4.15 25.83 19.51
N LEU A 238 4.08 25.27 20.72
CA LEU A 238 2.88 24.64 21.25
C LEU A 238 1.74 25.64 21.52
N ALA A 239 2.05 26.92 21.77
CA ALA A 239 1.03 27.96 21.88
C ALA A 239 0.26 28.18 20.57
N SER A 240 0.88 27.85 19.42
CA SER A 240 0.24 27.91 18.10
C SER A 240 -0.49 26.62 17.70
N ALA A 241 -0.63 25.66 18.63
CA ALA A 241 -1.35 24.40 18.40
C ALA A 241 -2.84 24.63 18.11
N LYS A 242 -3.36 23.98 17.07
CA LYS A 242 -4.77 24.09 16.67
C LYS A 242 -5.50 22.76 16.72
N TYR A 243 -4.88 21.68 16.26
CA TYR A 243 -5.50 20.36 16.20
C TYR A 243 -4.60 19.29 16.80
N VAL A 244 -5.20 18.32 17.48
CA VAL A 244 -4.56 17.06 17.84
C VAL A 244 -4.76 16.09 16.68
N VAL A 245 -3.69 15.43 16.28
CA VAL A 245 -3.63 14.47 15.18
C VAL A 245 -3.26 13.12 15.76
N GLU A 246 -4.09 12.10 15.55
CA GLU A 246 -3.79 10.72 15.91
C GLU A 246 -3.88 9.88 14.62
N GLY A 247 -2.82 9.15 14.32
CA GLY A 247 -2.69 8.36 13.10
C GLY A 247 -2.59 9.18 11.83
N ALA A 248 -2.84 8.50 10.71
CA ALA A 248 -2.84 9.09 9.38
C ALA A 248 -4.18 8.92 8.67
N ASN A 249 -4.65 10.02 8.08
CA ASN A 249 -5.80 10.04 7.20
C ASN A 249 -5.54 11.01 6.03
N LEU A 250 -6.52 11.18 5.14
CA LEU A 250 -6.41 12.03 3.94
C LEU A 250 -6.37 13.53 4.22
N ILE A 251 -6.50 13.95 5.49
CA ILE A 251 -6.56 15.37 5.89
C ILE A 251 -5.39 15.71 6.82
N ARG A 252 -5.03 14.80 7.72
CA ARG A 252 -4.02 14.97 8.77
C ARG A 252 -3.16 13.71 8.89
N ASN A 253 -1.87 13.90 9.12
CA ASN A 253 -0.88 12.84 9.20
C ASN A 253 0.02 13.05 10.42
N GLU A 254 0.06 12.09 11.34
CA GLU A 254 0.94 12.16 12.52
C GLU A 254 2.42 11.92 12.23
N TYR A 255 2.74 11.41 11.04
CA TYR A 255 4.10 10.96 10.72
C TYR A 255 4.95 12.03 10.02
N GLY A 256 4.32 12.97 9.31
CA GLY A 256 4.96 14.05 8.58
C GLY A 256 3.99 14.75 7.61
N ASN A 257 4.50 15.17 6.46
CA ASN A 257 3.71 15.88 5.45
C ASN A 257 2.43 15.10 5.04
N LYS A 258 1.31 15.81 4.87
CA LYS A 258 -0.01 15.25 4.51
C LYS A 258 0.04 14.47 3.20
N LEU A 259 0.77 14.99 2.21
CA LEU A 259 0.91 14.36 0.89
C LEU A 259 1.51 12.95 0.97
N PHE A 260 2.34 12.66 1.97
CA PHE A 260 2.86 11.32 2.15
C PHE A 260 1.73 10.31 2.40
N ALA A 261 0.81 10.63 3.31
CA ALA A 261 -0.32 9.75 3.63
C ALA A 261 -1.24 9.61 2.41
N ASP A 262 -1.52 10.70 1.70
CA ASP A 262 -2.36 10.68 0.49
C ASP A 262 -1.80 9.76 -0.58
N PHE A 263 -0.51 9.90 -0.93
CA PHE A 263 0.14 9.03 -1.91
C PHE A 263 0.26 7.60 -1.40
N PHE A 264 0.56 7.40 -0.12
CA PHE A 264 0.66 6.08 0.49
C PHE A 264 -0.65 5.32 0.37
N PHE A 265 -1.76 5.88 0.88
CA PHE A 265 -3.08 5.24 0.83
C PHE A 265 -3.57 5.06 -0.60
N PHE A 266 -3.34 6.03 -1.48
CA PHE A 266 -3.81 5.94 -2.85
C PHE A 266 -3.05 4.87 -3.66
N ILE A 267 -1.72 4.89 -3.63
CA ILE A 267 -0.89 3.95 -4.43
C ILE A 267 -1.00 2.52 -3.87
N THR A 268 -0.85 2.34 -2.56
CA THR A 268 -0.96 1.01 -1.94
C THR A 268 -2.41 0.49 -1.99
N GLY A 269 -3.41 1.37 -1.92
CA GLY A 269 -4.82 1.01 -2.03
C GLY A 269 -5.21 0.61 -3.44
N PHE A 270 -4.77 1.36 -4.44
CA PHE A 270 -4.96 1.02 -5.85
C PHE A 270 -4.28 -0.32 -6.18
N HIS A 271 -3.05 -0.53 -5.71
CA HIS A 271 -2.38 -1.82 -5.81
C HIS A 271 -3.14 -2.94 -5.08
N GLY A 272 -3.57 -2.71 -3.84
CA GLY A 272 -4.35 -3.66 -3.04
C GLY A 272 -5.64 -4.07 -3.73
N PHE A 273 -6.30 -3.14 -4.45
CA PHE A 273 -7.47 -3.45 -5.28
C PHE A 273 -7.14 -4.40 -6.45
N HIS A 274 -5.98 -4.22 -7.10
CA HIS A 274 -5.51 -5.15 -8.15
C HIS A 274 -5.23 -6.54 -7.57
N VAL A 275 -4.52 -6.62 -6.44
CA VAL A 275 -4.27 -7.90 -5.76
C VAL A 275 -5.58 -8.57 -5.37
N PHE A 276 -6.50 -7.84 -4.74
CA PHE A 276 -7.80 -8.35 -4.33
C PHE A 276 -8.60 -8.90 -5.52
N SER A 277 -8.67 -8.14 -6.61
CA SER A 277 -9.31 -8.58 -7.86
C SER A 277 -8.62 -9.82 -8.44
N GLY A 278 -7.29 -9.86 -8.41
CA GLY A 278 -6.50 -11.02 -8.83
C GLY A 278 -6.75 -12.26 -7.98
N VAL A 279 -6.92 -12.11 -6.66
CA VAL A 279 -7.28 -13.21 -5.75
C VAL A 279 -8.65 -13.76 -6.12
N ILE A 280 -9.64 -12.89 -6.34
CA ILE A 280 -10.99 -13.30 -6.77
C ILE A 280 -10.93 -14.07 -8.09
N ILE A 281 -10.20 -13.56 -9.07
CA ILE A 281 -10.04 -14.23 -10.37
C ILE A 281 -9.36 -15.60 -10.18
N ASN A 282 -8.31 -15.68 -9.37
CA ASN A 282 -7.63 -16.94 -9.05
C ASN A 282 -8.57 -17.95 -8.38
N ILE A 283 -9.42 -17.52 -7.46
CA ILE A 283 -10.45 -18.37 -6.83
C ILE A 283 -11.42 -18.93 -7.87
N ILE A 284 -11.91 -18.09 -8.79
CA ILE A 284 -12.83 -18.52 -9.86
C ILE A 284 -12.15 -19.57 -10.76
N ILE A 285 -10.92 -19.31 -11.20
CA ILE A 285 -10.18 -20.24 -12.06
C ILE A 285 -9.84 -21.52 -11.31
N PHE A 286 -9.48 -21.45 -10.03
CA PHE A 286 -9.22 -22.62 -9.19
C PHE A 286 -10.43 -23.56 -9.14
N PHE A 287 -11.64 -23.03 -8.90
CA PHE A 287 -12.85 -23.85 -8.97
C PHE A 287 -13.10 -24.43 -10.36
N ASN A 288 -12.84 -23.68 -11.43
CA ASN A 288 -12.95 -24.19 -12.81
C ASN A 288 -11.94 -25.31 -13.11
N VAL A 289 -10.73 -25.26 -12.53
CA VAL A 289 -9.74 -26.35 -12.60
C VAL A 289 -10.28 -27.58 -11.88
N LEU A 290 -10.81 -27.44 -10.67
CA LEU A 290 -11.38 -28.54 -9.89
C LEU A 290 -12.56 -29.22 -10.63
N LEU A 291 -13.44 -28.43 -11.24
CA LEU A 291 -14.57 -28.90 -12.05
C LEU A 291 -14.14 -29.57 -13.38
N GLY A 292 -12.85 -29.53 -13.73
CA GLY A 292 -12.31 -30.17 -14.94
C GLY A 292 -12.67 -29.43 -16.24
N THR A 293 -13.07 -28.15 -16.15
CA THR A 293 -13.44 -27.34 -17.32
C THR A 293 -12.29 -27.24 -18.32
N TYR A 294 -11.05 -27.11 -17.85
CA TYR A 294 -9.86 -26.97 -18.70
C TYR A 294 -9.33 -28.29 -19.25
N GLU A 295 -9.52 -29.41 -18.54
CA GLU A 295 -9.25 -30.75 -19.07
C GLU A 295 -10.15 -31.06 -20.26
N LYS A 296 -11.45 -30.72 -20.16
CA LYS A 296 -12.42 -30.86 -21.27
C LYS A 296 -12.05 -30.00 -22.48
N ARG A 297 -11.47 -28.83 -22.25
CA ARG A 297 -11.01 -27.90 -23.30
C ARG A 297 -9.62 -28.22 -23.84
N ARG A 298 -8.88 -29.16 -23.21
CA ARG A 298 -7.47 -29.51 -23.48
C ARG A 298 -6.53 -28.30 -23.55
N SER A 299 -6.89 -27.22 -22.86
CA SER A 299 -6.14 -25.96 -22.88
C SER A 299 -6.27 -25.24 -21.53
N TYR A 300 -5.12 -24.88 -20.97
CA TYR A 300 -4.98 -24.10 -19.72
C TYR A 300 -4.64 -22.63 -19.99
N GLU A 301 -4.94 -22.12 -21.18
CA GLU A 301 -4.65 -20.73 -21.58
C GLU A 301 -5.25 -19.68 -20.62
N MET A 302 -6.34 -20.00 -19.93
CA MET A 302 -6.92 -19.11 -18.91
C MET A 302 -6.05 -18.99 -17.66
N VAL A 303 -5.38 -20.08 -17.25
CA VAL A 303 -4.42 -20.07 -16.14
C VAL A 303 -3.20 -19.24 -16.51
N GLU A 304 -2.74 -19.30 -17.77
CA GLU A 304 -1.66 -18.44 -18.26
C GLU A 304 -2.00 -16.96 -18.21
N LYS A 305 -3.19 -16.56 -18.69
CA LYS A 305 -3.62 -15.15 -18.71
C LYS A 305 -3.71 -14.57 -17.30
N VAL A 306 -4.26 -15.34 -16.38
CA VAL A 306 -4.35 -14.95 -14.96
C VAL A 306 -2.98 -14.97 -14.29
N GLY A 307 -2.11 -15.91 -14.67
CA GLY A 307 -0.71 -15.91 -14.24
C GLY A 307 0.03 -14.65 -14.65
N LEU A 308 -0.11 -14.22 -15.91
CA LEU A 308 0.48 -12.96 -16.40
C LEU A 308 0.00 -11.75 -15.60
N TYR A 309 -1.31 -11.68 -15.27
CA TYR A 309 -1.84 -10.63 -14.40
C TYR A 309 -1.18 -10.66 -13.02
N TRP A 310 -1.11 -11.84 -12.42
CA TRP A 310 -0.59 -12.02 -11.06
C TRP A 310 0.88 -11.63 -10.96
N HIS A 311 1.70 -12.02 -11.95
CA HIS A 311 3.10 -11.61 -12.04
C HIS A 311 3.27 -10.11 -12.23
N PHE A 312 2.41 -9.49 -13.04
CA PHE A 312 2.44 -8.04 -13.20
C PHE A 312 2.15 -7.31 -11.88
N VAL A 313 1.12 -7.74 -11.16
CA VAL A 313 0.75 -7.16 -9.87
C VAL A 313 1.91 -7.32 -8.86
N ASP A 314 2.51 -8.51 -8.76
CA ASP A 314 3.68 -8.75 -7.90
C ASP A 314 4.88 -7.86 -8.28
N LEU A 315 5.18 -7.72 -9.58
CA LEU A 315 6.24 -6.84 -10.06
C LEU A 315 6.00 -5.38 -9.66
N VAL A 316 4.78 -4.87 -9.81
CA VAL A 316 4.41 -3.51 -9.38
C VAL A 316 4.64 -3.35 -7.88
N TRP A 317 4.31 -4.36 -7.07
CA TRP A 317 4.55 -4.31 -5.63
C TRP A 317 6.02 -4.14 -5.29
N VAL A 318 6.92 -4.84 -5.97
CA VAL A 318 8.38 -4.72 -5.74
C VAL A 318 8.85 -3.27 -5.95
N PHE A 319 8.31 -2.57 -6.96
CA PHE A 319 8.60 -1.15 -7.18
C PHE A 319 8.00 -0.25 -6.10
N VAL A 320 6.73 -0.45 -5.73
CA VAL A 320 6.07 0.29 -4.64
C VAL A 320 6.83 0.11 -3.33
N PHE A 321 7.20 -1.13 -3.00
CA PHE A 321 7.99 -1.48 -1.83
C PHE A 321 9.33 -0.73 -1.82
N THR A 322 10.04 -0.75 -2.94
CA THR A 322 11.34 -0.07 -3.05
C THR A 322 11.21 1.44 -2.83
N VAL A 323 10.22 2.08 -3.45
CA VAL A 323 10.06 3.54 -3.42
C VAL A 323 9.54 4.09 -2.09
N PHE A 324 8.69 3.33 -1.38
CA PHE A 324 8.13 3.77 -0.10
C PHE A 324 8.93 3.34 1.11
N TYR A 325 9.54 2.15 1.07
CA TYR A 325 10.12 1.54 2.26
C TYR A 325 11.66 1.55 2.23
N LEU A 326 12.31 1.49 1.06
CA LEU A 326 13.78 1.42 0.98
C LEU A 326 14.45 2.76 0.67
N VAL A 327 13.84 3.58 -0.19
CA VAL A 327 14.49 4.78 -0.79
C VAL A 327 14.06 6.05 -0.10
#